data_AF-A0A1N7MHT1-F1
#
_entry.id   AF-A0A1N7MHT1-F1
#
_cell.length_a   1.000
_cell.length_b   1.000
_cell.length_c   1.000
_cell.angle_alpha   90.00
_cell.angle_beta   90.00
_cell.angle_gamma   90.00
#
_symmetry.space_group_name_H-M   'P 1'
#
loop_
_entity.id
_entity.type
_entity.pdbx_description
1 polymer ?
#
loop_
_entity_poly.entity_id
_entity_poly.type
_entity_poly.pdbx_seq_one_letter_code
_entity_poly.pdbx_strand_id
1 'polypeptide(L)'
;MKTFIPLLSLITYASGFGAVIFIIQILLKKVIYHPPSTRDEAKEKSLKYQSMLGLCFTLSIASNMVSKELIKHDFIKMLKENKITLVEINGFSFSQEDAADLFTKFEGDSGRFHCESYLGYITFENNESIPIKVIQHCYEENQYIIVSKKYSTDVTIGIITTSKFDYIKNKTLSTDQQ
;
A
#
# COMPACT_ATOMS: atom_id res chain seq x y z
N MET A 1 -4.31 -5.79 15.58
CA MET A 1 -3.87 -5.16 14.32
C MET A 1 -2.87 -4.03 14.52
N LYS A 2 -3.15 -3.05 15.42
CA LYS A 2 -2.24 -1.93 15.76
C LYS A 2 -0.76 -2.30 16.01
N THR A 3 -0.47 -3.45 16.63
CA THR A 3 0.91 -3.91 16.90
C THR A 3 1.42 -4.93 15.88
N PHE A 4 0.53 -5.76 15.34
CA PHE A 4 0.89 -6.86 14.45
C PHE A 4 1.29 -6.38 13.04
N ILE A 5 0.60 -5.37 12.49
CA ILE A 5 0.92 -4.83 11.16
C ILE A 5 2.30 -4.16 11.15
N PRO A 6 2.65 -3.27 12.12
CA PRO A 6 3.99 -2.73 12.21
C PRO A 6 5.08 -3.80 12.38
N LEU A 7 4.79 -4.88 13.13
CA LEU A 7 5.72 -6.00 13.28
C LEU A 7 5.98 -6.71 11.94
N LEU A 8 4.91 -6.97 11.17
CA LEU A 8 5.05 -7.53 9.82
C LEU A 8 5.86 -6.61 8.89
N SER A 9 5.57 -5.31 8.90
CA SER A 9 6.34 -4.33 8.13
C SER A 9 7.83 -4.34 8.53
N LEU A 10 8.14 -4.43 9.82
CA LEU A 10 9.51 -4.51 10.32
C LEU A 10 10.21 -5.79 9.84
N ILE A 11 9.52 -6.94 9.84
CA ILE A 11 10.04 -8.19 9.26
C ILE A 11 10.32 -8.01 7.77
N THR A 12 9.42 -7.40 7.01
CA THR A 12 9.61 -7.11 5.58
C THR A 12 10.85 -6.25 5.35
N TYR A 13 11.01 -5.16 6.11
CA TYR A 13 12.17 -4.27 5.99
C TYR A 13 13.48 -4.96 6.37
N ALA A 14 13.52 -5.68 7.50
CA ALA A 14 14.73 -6.37 7.96
C ALA A 14 15.17 -7.48 6.99
N SER A 15 14.22 -8.28 6.50
CA SER A 15 14.50 -9.35 5.54
C SER A 15 14.92 -8.80 4.17
N GLY A 16 14.27 -7.74 3.68
CA GLY A 16 14.65 -7.07 2.44
C GLY A 16 16.03 -6.43 2.51
N PHE A 17 16.34 -5.72 3.61
CA PHE A 17 17.66 -5.12 3.83
C PHE A 17 18.77 -6.16 3.94
N GLY A 18 18.51 -7.27 4.64
CA GLY A 18 19.43 -8.41 4.70
C GLY A 18 19.73 -8.99 3.32
N ALA A 19 18.70 -9.15 2.47
CA ALA A 19 18.88 -9.61 1.10
C ALA A 19 19.73 -8.65 0.25
N VAL A 20 19.54 -7.33 0.39
CA VAL A 20 20.33 -6.31 -0.33
C VAL A 20 21.81 -6.36 0.08
N ILE A 21 22.11 -6.33 1.38
CA ILE A 21 23.49 -6.44 1.88
C ILE A 21 24.16 -7.69 1.32
N PHE A 22 23.42 -8.78 1.30
CA PHE A 22 23.95 -10.05 0.84
C PHE A 22 24.25 -10.08 -0.67
N ILE A 23 23.37 -9.50 -1.49
CA ILE A 23 23.63 -9.31 -2.93
C ILE A 23 24.90 -8.47 -3.13
N ILE A 24 25.08 -7.40 -2.36
CA ILE A 24 26.30 -6.58 -2.42
C ILE A 24 27.54 -7.42 -2.08
N GLN A 25 27.50 -8.25 -1.04
CA GLN A 25 28.61 -9.13 -0.70
C GLN A 25 28.94 -10.15 -1.81
N ILE A 26 27.92 -10.72 -2.47
CA ILE A 26 28.13 -11.62 -3.61
C ILE A 26 28.78 -10.88 -4.78
N LEU A 27 28.28 -9.69 -5.12
CA LEU A 27 28.82 -8.89 -6.22
C LEU A 27 30.28 -8.51 -5.95
N LEU A 28 30.62 -8.10 -4.72
CA LEU A 28 32.00 -7.82 -4.32
C LEU A 28 32.91 -9.05 -4.42
N LYS A 29 32.43 -10.22 -3.99
CA LYS A 29 33.20 -11.48 -4.09
C LYS A 29 33.39 -11.95 -5.53
N LYS A 30 32.42 -11.71 -6.42
CA LYS A 30 32.52 -12.09 -7.84
C LYS A 30 33.63 -11.32 -8.58
N VAL A 31 34.02 -10.15 -8.08
CA VAL A 31 35.16 -9.36 -8.61
C VAL A 31 36.51 -9.98 -8.21
N ILE A 32 36.55 -10.85 -7.19
CA ILE A 32 37.77 -11.48 -6.68
C ILE A 32 37.94 -12.87 -7.33
N TYR A 33 39.09 -13.11 -7.96
CA TYR A 33 39.41 -14.40 -8.60
C TYR A 33 39.53 -15.52 -7.55
N HIS A 34 38.84 -16.65 -7.76
CA HIS A 34 38.98 -17.85 -6.94
C HIS A 34 39.77 -18.95 -7.67
N PRO A 35 40.84 -19.49 -7.06
CA PRO A 35 41.64 -20.55 -7.67
C PRO A 35 40.86 -21.88 -7.78
N PRO A 36 41.23 -22.77 -8.73
CA PRO A 36 40.49 -24.01 -9.00
C PRO A 36 40.39 -24.98 -7.81
N SER A 37 41.38 -25.00 -6.91
CA SER A 37 41.45 -25.90 -5.76
C SER A 37 40.37 -25.64 -4.69
N THR A 38 39.72 -24.47 -4.72
CA THR A 38 38.68 -24.08 -3.75
C THR A 38 37.28 -24.07 -4.37
N ARG A 39 37.11 -24.54 -5.61
CA ARG A 39 35.85 -24.43 -6.37
C ARG A 39 34.67 -25.15 -5.72
N ASP A 40 34.85 -26.38 -5.27
CA ASP A 40 33.74 -27.18 -4.73
C ASP A 40 33.29 -26.66 -3.36
N GLU A 41 34.23 -26.27 -2.51
CA GLU A 41 33.94 -25.65 -1.21
C GLU A 41 33.26 -24.27 -1.37
N ALA A 42 33.68 -23.49 -2.37
CA ALA A 42 33.02 -22.24 -2.74
C ALA A 42 31.60 -22.46 -3.27
N LYS A 43 31.37 -23.54 -4.03
CA LYS A 43 30.07 -23.91 -4.58
C LYS A 43 29.09 -24.35 -3.49
N GLU A 44 29.52 -25.16 -2.53
CA GLU A 44 28.70 -25.60 -1.40
C GLU A 44 28.30 -24.42 -0.50
N LYS A 45 29.27 -23.54 -0.17
CA LYS A 45 29.00 -22.28 0.53
C LYS A 45 27.99 -21.42 -0.24
N SER A 46 28.18 -21.27 -1.55
CA SER A 46 27.26 -20.52 -2.42
C SER A 46 25.83 -21.08 -2.42
N LEU A 47 25.65 -22.40 -2.41
CA LEU A 47 24.33 -23.06 -2.35
C LEU A 47 23.60 -22.75 -1.03
N LYS A 48 24.29 -22.87 0.10
CA LYS A 48 23.74 -22.52 1.43
C LYS A 48 23.32 -21.05 1.48
N TYR A 49 24.14 -20.19 0.89
CA TYR A 49 23.92 -18.76 0.77
C TYR A 49 22.71 -18.40 -0.11
N GLN A 50 22.55 -19.08 -1.25
CA GLN A 50 21.36 -18.93 -2.11
C GLN A 50 20.08 -19.41 -1.43
N SER A 51 20.14 -20.50 -0.65
CA SER A 51 19.00 -20.99 0.12
C SER A 51 18.55 -19.98 1.18
N MET A 52 19.48 -19.38 1.94
CA MET A 52 19.15 -18.34 2.91
C MET A 52 18.57 -17.08 2.25
N LEU A 53 19.13 -16.64 1.12
CA LEU A 53 18.54 -15.55 0.31
C LEU A 53 17.11 -15.86 -0.10
N GLY A 54 16.88 -17.06 -0.63
CA GLY A 54 15.55 -17.51 -1.06
C GLY A 54 14.54 -17.43 0.07
N LEU A 55 14.91 -17.87 1.27
CA LEU A 55 14.07 -17.76 2.47
C LEU A 55 13.81 -16.31 2.89
N CYS A 56 14.82 -15.44 2.83
CA CYS A 56 14.63 -14.01 3.12
C CYS A 56 13.63 -13.38 2.16
N PHE A 57 13.78 -13.62 0.85
CA PHE A 57 12.86 -13.09 -0.16
C PHE A 57 11.43 -13.61 0.00
N THR A 58 11.25 -14.92 0.19
CA THR A 58 9.91 -15.49 0.37
C THR A 58 9.24 -14.96 1.62
N LEU A 59 9.98 -14.80 2.73
CA LEU A 59 9.46 -14.21 3.95
C LEU A 59 9.10 -12.74 3.77
N SER A 60 9.92 -11.95 3.06
CA SER A 60 9.61 -10.54 2.75
C SER A 60 8.32 -10.42 1.93
N ILE A 61 8.19 -11.24 0.87
CA ILE A 61 7.03 -11.20 -0.02
C ILE A 61 5.77 -11.64 0.72
N ALA A 62 5.83 -12.77 1.43
CA ALA A 62 4.70 -13.31 2.17
C ALA A 62 4.23 -12.34 3.27
N SER A 63 5.15 -11.78 4.05
CA SER A 63 4.82 -10.80 5.10
C SER A 63 4.16 -9.55 4.53
N ASN A 64 4.65 -9.03 3.40
CA ASN A 64 4.06 -7.87 2.73
C ASN A 64 2.65 -8.17 2.22
N MET A 65 2.45 -9.29 1.50
CA MET A 65 1.13 -9.71 1.00
C MET A 65 0.12 -9.88 2.13
N VAL A 66 0.51 -10.59 3.20
CA VAL A 66 -0.35 -10.80 4.38
C VAL A 66 -0.68 -9.47 5.05
N SER A 67 0.30 -8.56 5.19
CA SER A 67 0.06 -7.25 5.79
C SER A 67 -0.96 -6.43 5.01
N LYS A 68 -0.89 -6.43 3.68
CA LYS A 68 -1.83 -5.70 2.81
C LYS A 68 -3.24 -6.28 2.91
N GLU A 69 -3.37 -7.60 2.89
CA GLU A 69 -4.67 -8.26 3.01
C GLU A 69 -5.33 -7.99 4.37
N LEU A 70 -4.53 -8.01 5.46
CA LEU A 70 -5.03 -7.67 6.79
C LEU A 70 -5.48 -6.22 6.89
N ILE A 71 -4.73 -5.26 6.32
CA ILE A 71 -5.13 -3.85 6.28
C ILE A 71 -6.42 -3.67 5.50
N LYS A 72 -6.56 -4.34 4.35
CA LYS A 72 -7.77 -4.31 3.52
C LYS A 72 -8.98 -4.86 4.29
N HIS A 73 -8.81 -6.00 4.94
CA HIS A 73 -9.85 -6.60 5.77
C HIS A 73 -10.23 -5.69 6.96
N ASP A 74 -9.25 -5.11 7.66
CA ASP A 74 -9.49 -4.14 8.76
C ASP A 74 -10.29 -2.93 8.28
N PHE A 75 -9.92 -2.39 7.12
CA PHE A 75 -10.60 -1.24 6.51
C PHE A 75 -12.07 -1.54 6.21
N ILE A 76 -12.34 -2.66 5.51
CA ILE A 76 -13.69 -3.08 5.17
C ILE A 76 -14.50 -3.38 6.44
N LYS A 77 -13.87 -4.00 7.45
CA LYS A 77 -14.51 -4.30 8.73
C LYS A 77 -14.95 -3.01 9.43
N MET A 78 -14.09 -2.00 9.53
CA MET A 78 -14.46 -0.72 10.16
C MET A 78 -15.61 -0.02 9.43
N LEU A 79 -15.60 -0.03 8.09
CA LEU A 79 -16.69 0.54 7.28
C LEU A 79 -18.03 -0.15 7.53
N LYS A 80 -18.04 -1.45 7.85
CA LYS A 80 -19.26 -2.22 8.12
C LYS A 80 -19.74 -2.08 9.57
N GLU A 81 -18.82 -2.01 10.52
CA GLU A 81 -19.15 -2.03 11.95
C GLU A 81 -19.41 -0.65 12.54
N ASN A 82 -19.00 0.44 11.88
CA ASN A 82 -19.13 1.79 12.41
C ASN A 82 -19.79 2.71 11.37
N LYS A 83 -20.68 3.59 11.83
CA LYS A 83 -21.27 4.63 10.98
C LYS A 83 -20.23 5.69 10.65
N ILE A 84 -20.09 6.03 9.37
CA ILE A 84 -19.29 7.19 8.92
C ILE A 84 -19.99 8.48 9.37
N THR A 85 -19.26 9.38 10.01
CA THR A 85 -19.76 10.69 10.46
C THR A 85 -19.26 11.82 9.58
N LEU A 86 -18.04 11.71 9.06
CA LEU A 86 -17.44 12.72 8.20
C LEU A 86 -16.46 12.06 7.24
N VAL A 87 -16.50 12.47 5.97
CA VAL A 87 -15.44 12.21 5.01
C VAL A 87 -14.91 13.56 4.57
N GLU A 88 -13.61 13.75 4.70
CA GLU A 88 -12.94 14.96 4.21
C GLU A 88 -11.87 14.55 3.21
N ILE A 89 -11.88 15.16 2.03
CA ILE A 89 -10.87 14.91 0.98
C ILE A 89 -10.43 16.26 0.44
N ASN A 90 -9.12 16.54 0.48
CA ASN A 90 -8.56 17.81 0.03
C ASN A 90 -9.24 19.05 0.65
N GLY A 91 -9.62 18.97 1.93
CA GLY A 91 -10.35 20.04 2.63
C GLY A 91 -11.85 20.15 2.30
N PHE A 92 -12.40 19.27 1.46
CA PHE A 92 -13.84 19.19 1.19
C PHE A 92 -14.51 18.15 2.07
N SER A 93 -15.48 18.59 2.86
CA SER A 93 -16.31 17.71 3.67
C SER A 93 -17.52 17.22 2.87
N PHE A 94 -17.75 15.91 2.90
CA PHE A 94 -18.96 15.28 2.36
C PHE A 94 -20.04 15.21 3.44
N SER A 95 -21.31 15.31 3.02
CA SER A 95 -22.43 15.06 3.91
C SER A 95 -22.41 13.60 4.39
N GLN A 96 -23.00 13.32 5.56
CA GLN A 96 -23.02 11.97 6.10
C GLN A 96 -23.73 10.97 5.16
N GLU A 97 -24.80 11.41 4.52
CA GLU A 97 -25.55 10.62 3.55
C GLU A 97 -24.68 10.35 2.30
N ASP A 98 -23.99 11.37 1.81
CA ASP A 98 -23.12 11.20 0.65
C ASP A 98 -21.94 10.28 0.91
N ALA A 99 -21.35 10.40 2.09
CA ALA A 99 -20.23 9.61 2.56
C ALA A 99 -20.56 8.12 2.71
N ALA A 100 -21.77 7.80 3.17
CA ALA A 100 -22.19 6.41 3.40
C ALA A 100 -22.24 5.62 2.08
N ASP A 101 -22.75 6.22 1.01
CA ASP A 101 -22.90 5.55 -0.28
C ASP A 101 -21.56 5.26 -0.97
N LEU A 102 -20.55 6.11 -0.75
CA LEU A 102 -19.27 6.07 -1.45
C LEU A 102 -18.48 4.77 -1.23
N PHE A 103 -18.62 4.15 -0.06
CA PHE A 103 -17.79 3.01 0.36
C PHE A 103 -18.56 1.70 0.48
N THR A 104 -19.70 1.60 -0.20
CA THR A 104 -20.58 0.42 -0.18
C THR A 104 -20.07 -0.73 -1.03
N LYS A 105 -19.47 -0.43 -2.19
CA LYS A 105 -18.96 -1.41 -3.15
C LYS A 105 -17.60 -1.00 -3.66
N PHE A 106 -16.66 -1.94 -3.63
CA PHE A 106 -15.33 -1.78 -4.21
C PHE A 106 -15.16 -2.74 -5.38
N GLU A 107 -14.65 -2.23 -6.49
CA GLU A 107 -14.29 -3.00 -7.67
C GLU A 107 -12.79 -3.29 -7.69
N GLY A 108 -12.38 -4.30 -8.46
CA GLY A 108 -10.99 -4.69 -8.58
C GLY A 108 -10.18 -3.62 -9.32
N ASP A 109 -9.03 -3.24 -8.76
CA ASP A 109 -8.13 -2.28 -9.40
C ASP A 109 -7.37 -2.94 -10.56
N SER A 110 -7.54 -2.42 -11.77
CA SER A 110 -6.82 -2.87 -12.97
C SER A 110 -5.38 -2.32 -13.04
N GLY A 111 -5.05 -1.36 -12.18
CA GLY A 111 -3.70 -0.85 -11.92
C GLY A 111 -3.12 0.02 -13.04
N ARG A 112 -3.96 0.57 -13.92
CA ARG A 112 -3.52 1.39 -15.05
C ARG A 112 -4.01 2.83 -14.89
N PHE A 113 -3.17 3.79 -15.27
CA PHE A 113 -3.53 5.19 -15.53
C PHE A 113 -4.07 6.02 -14.35
N HIS A 114 -3.15 6.52 -13.53
CA HIS A 114 -3.45 7.39 -12.38
C HIS A 114 -3.01 8.82 -12.69
N CYS A 115 -3.90 9.79 -12.46
CA CYS A 115 -3.62 11.19 -12.80
C CYS A 115 -3.41 12.03 -11.55
N GLU A 116 -4.48 12.22 -10.79
CA GLU A 116 -4.49 13.09 -9.63
C GLU A 116 -4.68 12.28 -8.36
N SER A 117 -4.15 12.78 -7.25
CA SER A 117 -4.36 12.13 -5.97
C SER A 117 -4.57 13.12 -4.85
N TYR A 118 -5.55 12.80 -4.03
CA TYR A 118 -6.06 13.66 -2.97
C TYR A 118 -5.95 12.92 -1.65
N LEU A 119 -5.45 13.60 -0.62
CA LEU A 119 -5.43 13.06 0.74
C LEU A 119 -6.74 13.37 1.45
N GLY A 120 -7.14 12.47 2.33
CA GLY A 120 -8.38 12.63 3.08
C GLY A 120 -8.44 11.77 4.32
N TYR A 121 -9.57 11.87 5.01
CA TYR A 121 -9.85 11.16 6.25
C TYR A 121 -11.32 10.70 6.25
N ILE A 122 -11.55 9.47 6.71
CA ILE A 122 -12.88 8.95 7.03
C ILE A 122 -12.98 8.88 8.55
N THR A 123 -13.88 9.66 9.13
CA THR A 123 -14.14 9.69 10.57
C THR A 123 -15.42 8.93 10.87
N PHE A 124 -15.38 8.13 11.93
CA PHE A 124 -16.47 7.27 12.37
C PHE A 124 -17.11 7.78 13.66
N GLU A 125 -18.27 7.24 14.01
CA GLU A 125 -19.00 7.61 15.23
C GLU A 125 -18.23 7.31 16.53
N ASN A 126 -17.30 6.36 16.50
CA ASN A 126 -16.43 6.02 17.62
C ASN A 126 -15.23 6.98 17.78
N ASN A 127 -15.20 8.09 17.05
CA ASN A 127 -14.10 9.06 16.94
C ASN A 127 -12.79 8.49 16.40
N GLU A 128 -12.76 7.26 15.88
CA GLU A 128 -11.63 6.79 15.09
C GLU A 128 -11.68 7.45 13.71
N SER A 129 -10.50 7.71 13.14
CA SER A 129 -10.36 8.27 11.80
C SER A 129 -9.34 7.46 11.01
N ILE A 130 -9.68 7.15 9.77
CA ILE A 130 -8.80 6.44 8.84
C ILE A 130 -8.27 7.44 7.82
N PRO A 131 -6.94 7.64 7.74
CA PRO A 131 -6.35 8.39 6.64
C PRO A 131 -6.49 7.60 5.34
N ILE A 132 -6.98 8.27 4.30
CA ILE A 132 -7.15 7.73 2.97
C ILE A 132 -6.43 8.59 1.93
N LYS A 133 -6.15 7.98 0.79
CA LYS A 133 -5.76 8.66 -0.44
C LYS A 133 -6.74 8.22 -1.52
N VAL A 134 -7.29 9.19 -2.22
CA VAL A 134 -8.20 9.01 -3.35
C VAL A 134 -7.45 9.35 -4.61
N ILE A 135 -7.30 8.39 -5.52
CA ILE A 135 -6.56 8.56 -6.77
C ILE A 135 -7.56 8.53 -7.93
N GLN A 136 -7.60 9.57 -8.75
CA GLN A 136 -8.46 9.62 -9.92
C GLN A 136 -7.87 8.82 -11.08
N HIS A 137 -8.71 8.04 -11.75
CA HIS A 137 -8.36 7.36 -13.00
C HIS A 137 -8.29 8.37 -14.16
N CYS A 138 -7.26 8.29 -15.00
CA CYS A 138 -7.02 9.30 -16.04
C CYS A 138 -8.05 9.32 -17.17
N TYR A 139 -8.56 8.13 -17.54
CA TYR A 139 -9.36 7.96 -18.76
C TYR A 139 -10.82 7.57 -18.47
N GLU A 140 -11.11 7.17 -17.24
CA GLU A 140 -12.46 6.79 -16.85
C GLU A 140 -13.00 7.86 -15.92
N GLU A 141 -13.97 8.61 -16.42
CA GLU A 141 -14.66 9.61 -15.62
C GLU A 141 -15.32 8.93 -14.43
N ASN A 142 -15.32 9.64 -13.30
CA ASN A 142 -15.95 9.19 -12.05
C ASN A 142 -15.32 7.95 -11.40
N GLN A 143 -14.20 7.42 -11.89
CA GLN A 143 -13.50 6.32 -11.24
C GLN A 143 -12.38 6.79 -10.33
N TYR A 144 -12.41 6.28 -9.10
CA TYR A 144 -11.47 6.65 -8.07
C TYR A 144 -10.97 5.42 -7.31
N ILE A 145 -9.65 5.30 -7.20
CA ILE A 145 -9.00 4.26 -6.41
C ILE A 145 -8.90 4.75 -4.96
N ILE A 146 -9.44 3.95 -4.05
CA ILE A 146 -9.36 4.21 -2.62
C ILE A 146 -8.17 3.46 -2.03
N VAL A 147 -7.23 4.22 -1.49
CA VAL A 147 -6.03 3.71 -0.82
C VAL A 147 -6.14 4.03 0.66
N SER A 148 -6.12 3.01 1.51
CA SER A 148 -5.93 3.19 2.94
C SER A 148 -4.49 3.55 3.22
N LYS A 149 -4.27 4.59 4.04
CA LYS A 149 -2.95 4.93 4.59
C LYS A 149 -2.84 4.55 6.07
N LYS A 150 -3.79 3.76 6.58
CA LYS A 150 -3.76 3.29 7.98
C LYS A 150 -2.46 2.51 8.24
N TYR A 151 -1.91 2.68 9.43
CA TYR A 151 -0.63 2.06 9.82
C TYR A 151 0.57 2.49 8.96
N SER A 152 0.52 3.69 8.38
CA SER A 152 1.60 4.27 7.58
C SER A 152 2.00 3.42 6.37
N THR A 153 1.07 2.63 5.85
CA THR A 153 1.26 1.75 4.70
C THR A 153 0.18 2.03 3.68
N ASP A 154 0.57 2.23 2.41
CA ASP A 154 -0.37 2.48 1.32
C ASP A 154 -0.93 1.13 0.81
N VAL A 155 -2.22 0.91 1.06
CA VAL A 155 -2.94 -0.30 0.66
C VAL A 155 -4.16 0.06 -0.17
N THR A 156 -4.16 -0.34 -1.44
CA THR A 156 -5.33 -0.22 -2.31
C THR A 156 -6.46 -1.10 -1.79
N ILE A 157 -7.59 -0.47 -1.47
CA ILE A 157 -8.82 -1.14 -1.06
C ILE A 157 -9.59 -1.62 -2.29
N GLY A 158 -9.77 -0.71 -3.26
CA GLY A 158 -10.38 -0.99 -4.55
C GLY A 158 -10.80 0.30 -5.25
N ILE A 159 -11.51 0.15 -6.38
CA ILE A 159 -12.07 1.24 -7.16
C ILE A 159 -13.51 1.52 -6.72
N ILE A 160 -13.90 2.79 -6.71
CA ILE A 160 -15.28 3.23 -6.62
C ILE A 160 -15.62 4.07 -7.86
N THR A 161 -16.88 4.00 -8.30
CA THR A 161 -17.40 4.80 -9.41
C THR A 161 -18.44 5.76 -8.85
N THR A 162 -18.17 7.06 -8.90
CA THR A 162 -19.00 8.11 -8.27
C THR A 162 -18.75 9.48 -8.89
N SER A 163 -19.79 10.24 -9.17
CA SER A 163 -19.68 11.66 -9.57
C SER A 163 -19.55 12.59 -8.36
N LYS A 164 -19.72 12.09 -7.13
CA LYS A 164 -19.68 12.94 -5.93
C LYS A 164 -18.31 13.62 -5.74
N PHE A 165 -17.24 13.09 -6.33
CA PHE A 165 -15.89 13.67 -6.26
C PHE A 165 -15.58 14.72 -7.34
N ASP A 166 -16.51 15.04 -8.23
CA ASP A 166 -16.30 16.06 -9.27
C ASP A 166 -16.02 17.46 -8.69
N TYR A 167 -16.55 17.74 -7.50
CA TYR A 167 -16.26 18.98 -6.76
C TYR A 167 -14.78 19.14 -6.40
N ILE A 168 -14.08 18.03 -6.13
CA ILE A 168 -12.65 18.04 -5.81
C ILE A 168 -11.85 18.43 -7.07
N LYS A 169 -12.22 17.89 -8.23
CA LYS A 169 -11.58 18.19 -9.52
C LYS A 169 -11.81 19.63 -9.96
N ASN A 170 -13.06 20.10 -9.91
CA ASN A 170 -13.44 21.37 -10.52
C ASN A 170 -12.96 22.61 -9.75
N LYS A 171 -12.67 22.51 -8.45
CA LYS A 171 -12.21 23.67 -7.67
C LYS A 171 -10.69 23.86 -7.69
N THR A 172 -9.92 22.78 -7.92
CA THR A 172 -8.47 22.88 -8.14
C THR A 172 -8.19 23.71 -9.40
N LEU A 173 -8.99 23.51 -10.46
CA LEU A 173 -8.93 24.30 -11.70
C LEU A 173 -9.26 25.79 -11.54
N SER A 174 -10.18 26.16 -10.63
CA SER A 174 -10.58 27.56 -10.44
C SER A 174 -9.62 28.35 -9.54
N THR A 175 -8.79 27.67 -8.74
CA THR A 175 -7.81 28.33 -7.88
C THR A 175 -6.52 28.69 -8.63
N ASP A 176 -6.20 27.96 -9.71
CA ASP A 176 -5.08 28.29 -10.62
C ASP A 176 -5.43 29.36 -11.68
N GLN A 177 -6.67 29.87 -11.67
CA GLN A 177 -7.15 30.93 -12.57
C GLN A 177 -7.49 32.26 -11.86
N GLN A 178 -7.05 32.45 -10.61
CA GLN A 178 -7.16 33.71 -9.85
C GLN A 178 -5.80 34.20 -9.37
#